data_AF-A0A3A8K7F9-F1
#
_entry.id   AF-A0A3A8K7F9-F1
#
_cell.length_a   1.000
_cell.length_b   1.000
_cell.length_c   1.000
_cell.angle_alpha   90.00
_cell.angle_beta   90.00
_cell.angle_gamma   90.00
#
_symmetry.space_group_name_H-M   'P 1'
#
loop_
_entity.id
_entity.type
_entity.pdbx_description
1 polymer ?
#
loop_
_entity_poly.entity_id
_entity_poly.type
_entity_poly.pdbx_seq_one_letter_code
_entity_poly.pdbx_strand_id
1 'polypeptide(L)'
;MPRPSRSLSFLMPLLAVVSVGCASATRMSPEDRASLDRSLSGPDAEQYLRVSSYLTPFFGDASKRLLTPYPPEDVRLLDDTSGRPISPGAIQATVPAGTRVRITKVEFPTAWVVTERVLYTPRSWPWVYVTVEGAPAGEQVVLVLPPNLDRPDAFRTELEKTLTPHSLKDQLAGFSAAVQEAVRTKKLVADMPADALRMAWGPPETVRRSLEGTARNEEWRYAGERRKAFLTDGRLVRAEEAGTSLLP
;
A
#
# COMPACT_ATOMS: atom_id res chain seq x y z
N MET A 1 -0.12 -82.19 31.39
CA MET A 1 -0.22 -81.56 30.05
C MET A 1 0.04 -80.07 30.18
N PRO A 2 1.20 -79.55 29.75
CA PRO A 2 1.47 -78.12 29.71
C PRO A 2 1.15 -77.57 28.30
N ARG A 3 0.38 -76.50 28.20
CA ARG A 3 0.27 -75.71 26.97
C ARG A 3 1.00 -74.38 27.18
N PRO A 4 1.92 -74.00 26.28
CA PRO A 4 2.66 -72.75 26.38
C PRO A 4 1.87 -71.56 25.84
N SER A 5 2.29 -70.41 26.34
CA SER A 5 1.92 -69.04 26.03
C SER A 5 1.87 -68.67 24.54
N ARG A 6 0.93 -67.80 24.17
CA ARG A 6 1.14 -66.77 23.14
C ARG A 6 0.39 -65.49 23.54
N SER A 7 1.15 -64.55 24.11
CA SER A 7 0.77 -63.15 24.23
C SER A 7 0.64 -62.55 22.83
N LEU A 8 -0.57 -62.20 22.42
CA LEU A 8 -0.78 -61.35 21.24
C LEU A 8 -0.66 -59.89 21.68
N SER A 9 0.54 -59.36 21.59
CA SER A 9 0.78 -57.91 21.61
C SER A 9 0.21 -57.32 20.32
N PHE A 10 -0.97 -56.70 20.40
CA PHE A 10 -1.48 -55.83 19.34
C PHE A 10 -0.66 -54.53 19.33
N LEU A 11 0.32 -54.46 18.43
CA LEU A 11 0.95 -53.23 18.00
C LEU A 11 -0.08 -52.42 17.20
N MET A 12 -0.68 -51.42 17.85
CA MET A 12 -1.49 -50.40 17.21
C MET A 12 -0.53 -49.38 16.58
N PRO A 13 -0.51 -49.19 15.25
CA PRO A 13 0.34 -48.16 14.66
C PRO A 13 -0.27 -46.79 14.97
N LEU A 14 0.43 -46.02 15.80
CA LEU A 14 0.14 -44.62 16.07
C LEU A 14 0.39 -43.84 14.77
N LEU A 15 -0.66 -43.58 13.99
CA LEU A 15 -0.61 -42.65 12.86
C LEU A 15 -0.44 -41.23 13.43
N ALA A 16 0.81 -40.81 13.60
CA ALA A 16 1.15 -39.42 13.84
C ALA A 16 0.90 -38.65 12.54
N VAL A 17 -0.31 -38.13 12.37
CA VAL A 17 -0.62 -37.12 11.35
C VAL A 17 0.15 -35.86 11.76
N VAL A 18 1.37 -35.72 11.24
CA VAL A 18 2.10 -34.46 11.27
C VAL A 18 1.34 -33.53 10.33
N SER A 19 0.46 -32.71 10.89
CA SER A 19 -0.11 -31.55 10.22
C SER A 19 1.05 -30.60 9.90
N VAL A 20 1.64 -30.78 8.72
CA VAL A 20 2.55 -29.82 8.12
C VAL A 20 1.71 -28.58 7.81
N GLY A 21 1.53 -27.72 8.80
CA GLY A 21 1.00 -26.39 8.61
C GLY A 21 2.01 -25.62 7.79
N CYS A 22 1.85 -25.60 6.48
CA CYS A 22 2.59 -24.69 5.62
C CYS A 22 2.39 -23.28 6.19
N ALA A 23 3.47 -22.70 6.69
CA ALA A 23 3.46 -21.37 7.29
C ALA A 23 2.90 -20.38 6.26
N SER A 24 1.66 -19.94 6.49
CA SER A 24 1.04 -18.86 5.73
C SER A 24 1.76 -17.56 6.09
N ALA A 25 2.17 -16.77 5.10
CA ALA A 25 2.75 -15.45 5.36
C ALA A 25 1.69 -14.41 5.79
N THR A 26 0.42 -14.81 5.87
CA THR A 26 -0.66 -14.05 6.51
C THR A 26 -1.22 -14.80 7.71
N ARG A 27 -1.53 -14.08 8.80
CA ARG A 27 -2.17 -14.60 10.01
C ARG A 27 -3.70 -14.45 10.00
N MET A 28 -4.25 -13.75 9.00
CA MET A 28 -5.69 -13.57 8.85
C MET A 28 -6.38 -14.88 8.47
N SER A 29 -7.53 -15.17 9.08
CA SER A 29 -8.27 -16.40 8.85
C SER A 29 -8.68 -16.54 7.37
N PRO A 30 -8.80 -17.76 6.81
CA PRO A 30 -9.29 -17.94 5.45
C PRO A 30 -10.68 -17.32 5.19
N GLU A 31 -11.57 -17.38 6.18
CA GLU A 31 -12.92 -16.82 6.11
C GLU A 31 -12.88 -15.28 6.00
N ASP A 32 -12.10 -14.63 6.86
CA ASP A 32 -11.93 -13.17 6.85
C ASP A 32 -11.34 -12.69 5.52
N ARG A 33 -10.35 -13.42 4.99
CA ARG A 33 -9.73 -13.11 3.69
C ARG A 33 -10.73 -13.21 2.55
N ALA A 34 -11.53 -14.28 2.52
CA ALA A 34 -12.57 -14.47 1.51
C ALA A 34 -13.71 -13.45 1.67
N SER A 35 -14.02 -13.04 2.90
CA SER A 35 -15.00 -11.98 3.19
C SER A 35 -14.53 -10.61 2.70
N LEU A 36 -13.26 -10.27 2.95
CA LEU A 36 -12.66 -9.03 2.45
C LEU A 36 -12.65 -8.99 0.93
N ASP A 37 -12.17 -10.05 0.28
CA ASP A 37 -12.15 -10.10 -1.20
C ASP A 37 -13.56 -9.92 -1.79
N ARG A 38 -14.57 -10.65 -1.29
CA ARG A 38 -15.95 -10.50 -1.75
C ARG A 38 -16.57 -9.13 -1.45
N SER A 39 -16.24 -8.52 -0.32
CA SER A 39 -16.82 -7.22 0.08
C SER A 39 -16.14 -6.01 -0.55
N LEU A 40 -14.88 -6.15 -0.97
CA LEU A 40 -14.08 -5.07 -1.53
C LEU A 40 -13.92 -5.16 -3.04
N SER A 41 -14.20 -6.29 -3.67
CA SER A 41 -14.04 -6.49 -5.12
C SER A 41 -15.36 -6.72 -5.83
N GLY A 42 -15.35 -6.57 -7.15
CA GLY A 42 -16.48 -6.87 -8.03
C GLY A 42 -16.76 -5.78 -9.06
N PRO A 43 -17.78 -5.95 -9.91
CA PRO A 43 -18.12 -4.99 -10.96
C PRO A 43 -18.41 -3.58 -10.43
N ASP A 44 -19.03 -3.50 -9.25
CA ASP A 44 -19.49 -2.27 -8.60
C ASP A 44 -18.57 -1.78 -7.48
N ALA A 45 -17.39 -2.40 -7.32
CA ALA A 45 -16.40 -2.03 -6.29
C ALA A 45 -15.60 -0.77 -6.69
N GLU A 46 -16.33 0.28 -7.06
CA GLU A 46 -15.79 1.58 -7.41
C GLU A 46 -15.24 2.28 -6.16
N GLN A 47 -14.06 2.86 -6.32
CA GLN A 47 -13.34 3.67 -5.35
C GLN A 47 -12.71 4.85 -6.08
N TYR A 48 -12.15 5.78 -5.32
CA TYR A 48 -11.40 6.92 -5.83
C TYR A 48 -10.05 6.99 -5.13
N LEU A 49 -9.02 7.44 -5.84
CA LEU A 49 -7.72 7.69 -5.22
C LEU A 49 -7.81 8.88 -4.26
N ARG A 50 -7.52 8.67 -2.97
CA ARG A 50 -7.35 9.76 -1.99
C ARG A 50 -6.13 10.61 -2.27
N VAL A 51 -5.12 10.01 -2.86
CA VAL A 51 -3.81 10.61 -3.07
C VAL A 51 -3.35 10.34 -4.49
N SER A 52 -2.76 11.34 -5.10
CA SER A 52 -2.09 11.18 -6.38
C SER A 52 -0.99 10.14 -6.23
N SER A 53 -0.84 9.27 -7.22
CA SER A 53 0.03 8.09 -7.16
C SER A 53 0.84 7.96 -8.44
N TYR A 54 1.99 7.29 -8.37
CA TYR A 54 2.79 6.92 -9.53
C TYR A 54 2.43 5.51 -9.99
N LEU A 55 2.41 5.31 -11.31
CA LEU A 55 2.51 4.00 -11.94
C LEU A 55 3.98 3.75 -12.27
N THR A 56 4.49 2.62 -11.81
CA THR A 56 5.88 2.17 -12.04
C THR A 56 5.87 0.69 -12.45
N PRO A 57 6.96 0.14 -13.01
CA PRO A 57 7.07 -1.29 -13.20
C PRO A 57 6.93 -2.06 -11.88
N PHE A 58 6.58 -3.34 -11.95
CA PHE A 58 6.35 -4.17 -10.76
C PHE A 58 7.53 -5.10 -10.47
N PHE A 59 8.71 -4.51 -10.20
CA PHE A 59 9.93 -5.23 -9.81
C PHE A 59 10.30 -6.42 -10.74
N GLY A 60 10.31 -6.17 -12.05
CA GLY A 60 10.66 -7.17 -13.07
C GLY A 60 9.50 -8.04 -13.55
N ASP A 61 8.33 -8.00 -12.91
CA ASP A 61 7.11 -8.60 -13.46
C ASP A 61 6.47 -7.63 -14.48
N ALA A 62 6.72 -7.88 -15.77
CA ALA A 62 6.22 -7.05 -16.85
C ALA A 62 4.69 -7.10 -17.02
N SER A 63 4.01 -8.11 -16.45
CA SER A 63 2.55 -8.24 -16.54
C SER A 63 1.79 -7.31 -15.60
N LYS A 64 2.50 -6.66 -14.68
CA LYS A 64 1.93 -5.82 -13.62
C LYS A 64 2.57 -4.45 -13.59
N ARG A 65 1.88 -3.53 -12.93
CA ARG A 65 2.36 -2.19 -12.57
C ARG A 65 2.10 -1.92 -11.09
N LEU A 66 3.05 -1.27 -10.44
CA LEU A 66 2.89 -0.82 -9.06
C LEU A 66 2.22 0.55 -9.05
N LEU A 67 1.11 0.67 -8.31
CA LEU A 67 0.51 1.94 -7.91
C LEU A 67 1.03 2.31 -6.52
N THR A 68 1.74 3.43 -6.41
CA THR A 68 2.36 3.87 -5.15
C THR A 68 2.24 5.38 -4.95
N PRO A 69 1.94 5.87 -3.74
CA PRO A 69 1.95 7.30 -3.47
C PRO A 69 3.39 7.88 -3.39
N TYR A 70 4.39 7.01 -3.25
CA TYR A 70 5.80 7.36 -3.05
C TYR A 70 6.59 7.32 -4.36
N PRO A 71 7.54 8.26 -4.57
CA PRO A 71 8.46 8.19 -5.70
C PRO A 71 9.35 6.93 -5.59
N PRO A 72 9.90 6.41 -6.71
CA PRO A 72 10.60 5.12 -6.74
C PRO A 72 11.72 4.98 -5.72
N GLU A 73 12.46 6.05 -5.43
CA GLU A 73 13.55 6.11 -4.45
C GLU A 73 13.09 6.04 -2.98
N ASP A 74 11.79 6.27 -2.72
CA ASP A 74 11.18 6.20 -1.38
C ASP A 74 10.38 4.90 -1.19
N VAL A 75 10.24 4.06 -2.23
CA VAL A 75 9.54 2.78 -2.13
C VAL A 75 10.37 1.80 -1.29
N ARG A 76 9.77 1.20 -0.27
CA ARG A 76 10.40 0.28 0.70
C ARG A 76 9.65 -1.05 0.78
N LEU A 77 9.48 -1.70 -0.37
CA LEU A 77 8.75 -2.98 -0.47
C LEU A 77 9.69 -4.19 -0.51
N LEU A 78 10.92 -4.00 -0.96
CA LEU A 78 11.92 -5.04 -1.13
C LEU A 78 13.30 -4.47 -0.85
N ASP A 79 14.16 -5.30 -0.26
CA ASP A 79 15.57 -5.02 -0.07
C ASP A 79 16.42 -6.07 -0.81
N ASP A 80 17.59 -5.66 -1.27
CA ASP A 80 18.59 -6.56 -1.84
C ASP A 80 19.35 -7.33 -0.73
N THR A 81 20.30 -8.18 -1.13
CA THR A 81 21.11 -8.97 -0.18
C THR A 81 22.00 -8.12 0.73
N SER A 82 22.20 -6.84 0.42
CA SER A 82 22.93 -5.87 1.24
C SER A 82 22.01 -5.00 2.11
N GLY A 83 20.69 -5.25 2.08
CA GLY A 83 19.68 -4.50 2.82
C GLY A 83 19.33 -3.15 2.19
N ARG A 84 19.67 -2.92 0.91
CA ARG A 84 19.31 -1.67 0.21
C ARG A 84 17.95 -1.82 -0.47
N PRO A 85 17.10 -0.78 -0.44
CA PRO A 85 15.82 -0.82 -1.14
C PRO A 85 15.99 -1.07 -2.64
N ILE A 86 15.25 -2.03 -3.16
CA ILE A 86 15.13 -2.26 -4.61
C ILE A 86 14.12 -1.27 -5.17
N SER A 87 14.48 -0.56 -6.23
CA SER A 87 13.56 0.34 -6.92
C SER A 87 12.56 -0.47 -7.77
N PRO A 88 11.27 -0.10 -7.81
CA PRO A 88 10.31 -0.70 -8.74
C PRO A 88 10.61 -0.33 -10.21
N GLY A 89 11.42 0.69 -10.46
CA GLY A 89 11.74 1.23 -11.78
C GLY A 89 11.24 2.65 -11.97
N ALA A 90 11.41 3.19 -13.18
CA ALA A 90 11.06 4.57 -13.50
C ALA A 90 9.54 4.84 -13.45
N ILE A 91 9.17 6.09 -13.17
CA ILE A 91 7.78 6.55 -13.26
C ILE A 91 7.33 6.47 -14.72
N GLN A 92 6.23 5.76 -14.96
CA GLN A 92 5.61 5.64 -16.28
C GLN A 92 4.45 6.61 -16.44
N ALA A 93 3.71 6.88 -15.35
CA ALA A 93 2.63 7.85 -15.32
C ALA A 93 2.36 8.35 -13.90
N THR A 94 1.75 9.53 -13.79
CA THR A 94 1.16 10.04 -12.56
C THR A 94 -0.36 9.96 -12.67
N VAL A 95 -0.99 9.31 -11.70
CA VAL A 95 -2.44 9.18 -11.57
C VAL A 95 -2.93 10.16 -10.51
N PRO A 96 -3.77 11.15 -10.86
CA PRO A 96 -4.23 12.16 -9.92
C PRO A 96 -5.10 11.61 -8.78
N ALA A 97 -5.11 12.31 -7.64
CA ALA A 97 -6.14 12.16 -6.63
C ALA A 97 -7.52 12.43 -7.27
N GLY A 98 -8.53 11.69 -6.82
CA GLY A 98 -9.89 11.73 -7.36
C GLY A 98 -10.09 10.86 -8.61
N THR A 99 -9.04 10.26 -9.18
CA THR A 99 -9.20 9.29 -10.27
C THR A 99 -10.00 8.08 -9.79
N ARG A 100 -10.98 7.66 -10.61
CA ARG A 100 -11.77 6.47 -10.34
C ARG A 100 -10.92 5.22 -10.49
N VAL A 101 -11.06 4.31 -9.54
CA VAL A 101 -10.46 2.98 -9.59
C VAL A 101 -11.51 1.95 -9.22
N ARG A 102 -11.29 0.70 -9.62
CA ARG A 102 -12.12 -0.41 -9.18
C ARG A 102 -11.25 -1.54 -8.71
N ILE A 103 -11.53 -2.05 -7.53
CA ILE A 103 -10.83 -3.21 -6.98
C ILE A 103 -11.35 -4.46 -7.67
N THR A 104 -10.46 -5.19 -8.31
CA THR A 104 -10.81 -6.43 -9.03
C THR A 104 -10.51 -7.69 -8.25
N LYS A 105 -9.55 -7.62 -7.31
CA LYS A 105 -9.15 -8.76 -6.46
C LYS A 105 -8.36 -8.27 -5.26
N VAL A 106 -8.57 -8.89 -4.10
CA VAL A 106 -7.68 -8.79 -2.94
C VAL A 106 -6.98 -10.14 -2.73
N GLU A 107 -5.66 -10.14 -2.79
CA GLU A 107 -4.86 -11.36 -2.70
C GLU A 107 -3.87 -11.32 -1.54
N PHE A 108 -4.12 -12.20 -0.57
CA PHE A 108 -3.27 -12.39 0.58
C PHE A 108 -2.13 -13.39 0.31
N PRO A 109 -0.97 -13.22 0.95
CA PRO A 109 0.22 -14.04 0.72
C PRO A 109 0.09 -15.41 1.41
N THR A 110 -0.75 -16.30 0.88
CA THR A 110 -0.77 -17.71 1.30
C THR A 110 0.48 -18.44 0.81
N ALA A 111 0.80 -19.61 1.38
CA ALA A 111 1.94 -20.42 0.94
C ALA A 111 1.91 -20.70 -0.58
N TRP A 112 0.72 -20.99 -1.12
CA TRP A 112 0.52 -21.20 -2.55
C TRP A 112 0.77 -19.93 -3.37
N VAL A 113 0.12 -18.82 -2.99
CA VAL A 113 0.27 -17.53 -3.68
C VAL A 113 1.73 -17.05 -3.69
N VAL A 114 2.43 -17.17 -2.56
CA VAL A 114 3.85 -16.79 -2.45
C VAL A 114 4.73 -17.60 -3.42
N THR A 115 4.37 -18.88 -3.65
CA THR A 115 5.11 -19.77 -4.55
C THR A 115 4.90 -19.41 -6.01
N GLU A 116 3.70 -18.99 -6.39
CA GLU A 116 3.36 -18.61 -7.78
C GLU A 116 3.89 -17.22 -8.18
N ARG A 117 4.08 -16.32 -7.21
CA ARG A 117 4.54 -14.95 -7.49
C ARG A 117 6.01 -14.95 -7.93
N VAL A 118 6.34 -14.01 -8.84
CA VAL A 118 7.70 -13.78 -9.35
C VAL A 118 8.66 -13.44 -8.21
N LEU A 119 9.84 -14.06 -8.18
CA LEU A 119 10.78 -14.04 -7.06
C LEU A 119 11.08 -12.64 -6.48
N TYR A 120 11.33 -11.67 -7.37
CA TYR A 120 11.72 -10.31 -7.02
C TYR A 120 10.53 -9.36 -6.82
N THR A 121 9.35 -9.87 -6.49
CA THR A 121 8.18 -9.05 -6.12
C THR A 121 7.95 -9.08 -4.61
N PRO A 122 7.15 -8.17 -4.00
CA PRO A 122 6.82 -8.21 -2.58
C PRO A 122 5.86 -9.36 -2.25
N ARG A 123 6.36 -10.60 -2.37
CA ARG A 123 5.56 -11.83 -2.40
C ARG A 123 4.86 -12.13 -1.09
N SER A 124 5.47 -11.76 0.03
CA SER A 124 4.94 -11.96 1.38
C SER A 124 3.96 -10.87 1.83
N TRP A 125 3.59 -9.93 0.95
CA TRP A 125 2.74 -8.79 1.29
C TRP A 125 1.36 -8.93 0.60
N PRO A 126 0.27 -8.43 1.20
CA PRO A 126 -1.04 -8.40 0.54
C PRO A 126 -1.04 -7.50 -0.70
N TRP A 127 -1.65 -7.99 -1.80
CA TRP A 127 -1.79 -7.24 -3.05
C TRP A 127 -3.26 -6.94 -3.31
N VAL A 128 -3.55 -5.69 -3.68
CA VAL A 128 -4.87 -5.24 -4.11
C VAL A 128 -4.78 -4.89 -5.59
N TYR A 129 -5.45 -5.68 -6.41
CA TYR A 129 -5.52 -5.49 -7.85
C TYR A 129 -6.60 -4.48 -8.15
N VAL A 130 -6.26 -3.49 -8.98
CA VAL A 130 -7.17 -2.42 -9.36
C VAL A 130 -7.15 -2.20 -10.86
N THR A 131 -8.29 -1.79 -11.41
CA THR A 131 -8.33 -1.09 -12.69
C THR A 131 -8.36 0.40 -12.42
N VAL A 132 -7.48 1.15 -13.07
CA VAL A 132 -7.38 2.61 -12.92
C VAL A 132 -7.94 3.26 -14.19
N GLU A 133 -8.82 4.23 -14.03
CA GLU A 133 -9.34 5.01 -15.16
C GLU A 133 -8.20 5.71 -15.91
N GLY A 134 -8.15 5.52 -17.23
CA GLY A 134 -7.11 6.08 -18.08
C GLY A 134 -5.77 5.35 -18.09
N ALA A 135 -5.59 4.27 -17.31
CA ALA A 135 -4.40 3.44 -17.40
C ALA A 135 -4.42 2.57 -18.69
N PRO A 136 -3.25 2.28 -19.29
CA PRO A 136 -3.16 1.40 -20.45
C PRO A 136 -3.83 0.04 -20.21
N ALA A 137 -4.55 -0.46 -21.22
CA ALA A 137 -5.19 -1.76 -21.15
C ALA A 137 -4.16 -2.90 -21.17
N GLY A 138 -4.44 -3.99 -20.44
CA GLY A 138 -3.68 -5.24 -20.51
C GLY A 138 -2.76 -5.51 -19.33
N GLU A 139 -2.37 -4.49 -18.56
CA GLU A 139 -1.50 -4.66 -17.40
C GLU A 139 -2.31 -4.52 -16.10
N GLN A 140 -2.12 -5.48 -15.19
CA GLN A 140 -2.78 -5.41 -13.89
C GLN A 140 -2.06 -4.38 -13.01
N VAL A 141 -2.81 -3.40 -12.51
CA VAL A 141 -2.28 -2.43 -11.56
C VAL A 141 -2.45 -2.99 -10.14
N VAL A 142 -1.37 -2.94 -9.36
CA VAL A 142 -1.31 -3.52 -8.02
C VAL A 142 -0.94 -2.43 -7.03
N LEU A 143 -1.76 -2.29 -5.99
CA LEU A 143 -1.40 -1.63 -4.75
C LEU A 143 -0.90 -2.70 -3.77
N VAL A 144 0.27 -2.47 -3.18
CA VAL A 144 0.86 -3.39 -2.20
C VAL A 144 0.63 -2.81 -0.81
N LEU A 145 -0.03 -3.56 0.06
CA LEU A 145 -0.26 -3.15 1.44
C LEU A 145 0.83 -3.72 2.36
N PRO A 146 1.14 -3.05 3.49
CA PRO A 146 2.03 -3.57 4.52
C PRO A 146 1.72 -5.02 4.95
N PRO A 147 2.73 -5.77 5.40
CA PRO A 147 2.52 -7.11 5.94
C PRO A 147 1.85 -7.05 7.32
N ASN A 148 1.51 -8.21 7.88
CA ASN A 148 0.96 -8.37 9.24
C ASN A 148 -0.39 -7.65 9.49
N LEU A 149 -1.19 -7.50 8.42
CA LEU A 149 -2.59 -7.06 8.53
C LEU A 149 -3.45 -8.23 8.98
N ASP A 150 -3.46 -8.46 10.29
CA ASP A 150 -4.03 -9.67 10.90
C ASP A 150 -5.56 -9.58 11.11
N ARG A 151 -6.17 -8.40 10.93
CA ARG A 151 -7.61 -8.15 11.11
C ARG A 151 -8.23 -7.42 9.91
N PRO A 152 -9.51 -7.68 9.57
CA PRO A 152 -10.21 -6.97 8.50
C PRO A 152 -10.20 -5.44 8.62
N ASP A 153 -10.41 -4.90 9.82
CA ASP A 153 -10.41 -3.44 10.01
C ASP A 153 -9.02 -2.85 9.76
N ALA A 154 -7.97 -3.52 10.20
CA ALA A 154 -6.59 -3.06 9.95
C ALA A 154 -6.29 -3.02 8.45
N PHE A 155 -6.77 -4.02 7.70
CA PHE A 155 -6.68 -4.03 6.25
C PHE A 155 -7.42 -2.85 5.61
N ARG A 156 -8.66 -2.60 6.03
CA ARG A 156 -9.48 -1.48 5.52
C ARG A 156 -8.85 -0.13 5.84
N THR A 157 -8.43 0.09 7.08
CA THR A 157 -7.74 1.31 7.50
C THR A 157 -6.51 1.59 6.65
N GLU A 158 -5.75 0.55 6.30
CA GLU A 158 -4.56 0.74 5.47
C GLU A 158 -4.89 1.02 4.01
N LEU A 159 -5.89 0.33 3.47
CA LEU A 159 -6.42 0.61 2.14
C LEU A 159 -6.97 2.05 2.04
N GLU A 160 -7.65 2.51 3.08
CA GLU A 160 -8.24 3.84 3.21
C GLU A 160 -7.21 4.97 3.28
N LYS A 161 -5.91 4.68 3.40
CA LYS A 161 -4.88 5.72 3.20
C LYS A 161 -4.73 6.11 1.74
N THR A 162 -5.07 5.21 0.82
CA THR A 162 -4.88 5.39 -0.62
C THR A 162 -6.21 5.47 -1.37
N LEU A 163 -7.23 4.71 -0.95
CA LEU A 163 -8.54 4.62 -1.61
C LEU A 163 -9.67 5.19 -0.73
N THR A 164 -10.74 5.64 -1.37
CA THR A 164 -11.98 6.08 -0.72
C THR A 164 -13.20 5.67 -1.52
N PRO A 165 -14.33 5.29 -0.89
CA PRO A 165 -15.57 5.04 -1.60
C PRO A 165 -16.24 6.35 -2.07
N HIS A 166 -15.81 7.49 -1.55
CA HIS A 166 -16.41 8.80 -1.84
C HIS A 166 -15.60 9.57 -2.86
N SER A 167 -16.28 10.13 -3.86
CA SER A 167 -15.68 11.04 -4.84
C SER A 167 -15.05 12.25 -4.15
N LEU A 168 -13.89 12.67 -4.64
CA LEU A 168 -13.16 13.86 -4.15
C LEU A 168 -13.43 15.10 -5.00
N LYS A 169 -14.38 15.02 -5.94
CA LYS A 169 -14.63 16.08 -6.93
C LYS A 169 -14.87 17.44 -6.29
N ASP A 170 -15.76 17.51 -5.30
CA ASP A 170 -16.13 18.78 -4.66
C ASP A 170 -14.99 19.33 -3.80
N GLN A 171 -14.26 18.44 -3.12
CA GLN A 171 -13.08 18.83 -2.34
C GLN A 171 -11.97 19.40 -3.23
N LEU A 172 -11.70 18.76 -4.38
CA LEU A 172 -10.72 19.24 -5.35
C LEU A 172 -11.15 20.55 -6.01
N ALA A 173 -12.43 20.69 -6.35
CA ALA A 173 -12.99 21.91 -6.93
C ALA A 173 -12.93 23.11 -5.97
N GLY A 174 -12.89 22.86 -4.65
CA GLY A 174 -12.70 23.89 -3.63
C GLY A 174 -11.30 24.49 -3.57
N PHE A 175 -10.30 23.88 -4.21
CA PHE A 175 -8.95 24.43 -4.27
C PHE A 175 -8.76 25.43 -5.41
N SER A 176 -7.74 26.28 -5.30
CA SER A 176 -7.33 27.15 -6.41
C SER A 176 -6.78 26.33 -7.59
N ALA A 177 -6.84 26.87 -8.80
CA ALA A 177 -6.34 26.19 -9.99
C ALA A 177 -4.86 25.75 -9.86
N ALA A 178 -4.02 26.58 -9.23
CA ALA A 178 -2.62 26.25 -8.99
C ALA A 178 -2.47 25.04 -8.04
N VAL A 179 -3.30 24.96 -6.99
CA VAL A 179 -3.28 23.83 -6.06
C VAL A 179 -3.85 22.58 -6.71
N GLN A 180 -4.92 22.68 -7.50
CA GLN A 180 -5.47 21.56 -8.26
C GLN A 180 -4.42 20.95 -9.19
N GLU A 181 -3.70 21.79 -9.93
CA GLU A 181 -2.64 21.35 -10.83
C GLU A 181 -1.45 20.74 -10.08
N ALA A 182 -1.10 21.30 -8.92
CA ALA A 182 -0.05 20.78 -8.06
C ALA A 182 -0.41 19.38 -7.51
N VAL A 183 -1.65 19.19 -7.05
CA VAL A 183 -2.17 17.87 -6.65
C VAL A 183 -2.12 16.89 -7.83
N ARG A 184 -2.63 17.30 -8.99
CA ARG A 184 -2.67 16.48 -10.21
C ARG A 184 -1.27 15.98 -10.63
N THR A 185 -0.26 16.83 -10.48
CA THR A 185 1.12 16.55 -10.91
C THR A 185 2.06 16.11 -9.78
N LYS A 186 1.54 15.92 -8.56
CA LYS A 186 2.32 15.60 -7.34
C LYS A 186 3.40 16.64 -7.00
N LYS A 187 3.18 17.89 -7.40
CA LYS A 187 4.04 19.05 -7.07
C LYS A 187 3.48 19.81 -5.87
N LEU A 188 4.30 20.70 -5.32
CA LEU A 188 3.93 21.59 -4.23
C LEU A 188 3.95 23.05 -4.69
N VAL A 189 3.11 23.86 -4.08
CA VAL A 189 3.07 25.32 -4.26
C VAL A 189 2.99 25.99 -2.90
N ALA A 190 3.48 27.23 -2.80
CA ALA A 190 3.39 28.01 -1.56
C ALA A 190 1.94 28.17 -1.10
N ASP A 191 1.73 28.23 0.22
CA ASP A 191 0.41 28.36 0.87
C ASP A 191 -0.56 27.20 0.55
N MET A 192 -0.06 26.07 0.03
CA MET A 192 -0.86 24.88 -0.21
C MET A 192 -1.49 24.40 1.11
N PRO A 193 -2.82 24.17 1.16
CA PRO A 193 -3.48 23.61 2.34
C PRO A 193 -2.96 22.22 2.69
N ALA A 194 -2.94 21.88 3.97
CA ALA A 194 -2.52 20.57 4.48
C ALA A 194 -3.21 19.39 3.79
N ASP A 195 -4.51 19.51 3.49
CA ASP A 195 -5.25 18.45 2.80
C ASP A 195 -4.81 18.28 1.35
N ALA A 196 -4.54 19.38 0.64
CA ALA A 196 -4.00 19.32 -0.72
C ALA A 196 -2.58 18.74 -0.74
N LEU A 197 -1.75 19.09 0.25
CA LEU A 197 -0.42 18.48 0.43
C LEU A 197 -0.54 16.96 0.63
N ARG A 198 -1.48 16.50 1.45
CA ARG A 198 -1.73 15.07 1.66
C ARG A 198 -2.21 14.38 0.38
N MET A 199 -3.07 15.04 -0.40
CA MET A 199 -3.49 14.53 -1.71
C MET A 199 -2.32 14.46 -2.70
N ALA A 200 -1.42 15.44 -2.71
CA ALA A 200 -0.28 15.47 -3.63
C ALA A 200 0.80 14.44 -3.26
N TRP A 201 1.20 14.38 -1.98
CA TRP A 201 2.37 13.63 -1.53
C TRP A 201 2.07 12.34 -0.77
N GLY A 202 0.82 12.10 -0.42
CA GLY A 202 0.43 10.98 0.44
C GLY A 202 0.41 11.34 1.93
N PRO A 203 0.05 10.38 2.79
CA PRO A 203 0.14 10.55 4.23
C PRO A 203 1.61 10.61 4.69
N PRO A 204 1.97 11.51 5.62
CA PRO A 204 3.28 11.47 6.27
C PRO A 204 3.38 10.25 7.21
N GLU A 205 4.60 9.76 7.43
CA GLU A 205 4.88 8.73 8.43
C GLU A 205 4.85 9.30 9.84
N THR A 206 5.30 10.54 10.01
CA THR A 206 5.33 11.22 11.30
C THR A 206 4.95 12.68 11.14
N VAL A 207 4.15 13.19 12.08
CA VAL A 207 3.83 14.61 12.20
C VAL A 207 4.30 15.09 13.57
N ARG A 208 5.30 15.98 13.59
CA ARG A 208 5.70 16.70 14.80
C ARG A 208 4.95 18.02 14.85
N ARG A 209 4.37 18.36 15.99
CA ARG A 209 3.60 19.58 16.18
C ARG A 209 4.24 20.42 17.27
N SER A 210 4.33 21.72 17.04
CA SER A 210 4.76 22.71 18.03
C SER A 210 3.87 23.95 17.97
N LEU A 211 3.88 24.72 19.05
CA LEU A 211 3.22 26.02 19.14
C LEU A 211 4.30 27.07 19.37
N GLU A 212 4.29 28.12 18.55
CA GLU A 212 5.17 29.27 18.71
C GLU A 212 4.30 30.54 18.75
N GLY A 213 4.15 31.11 19.95
CA GLY A 213 3.13 32.12 20.20
C GLY A 213 1.72 31.53 19.99
N THR A 214 0.97 32.08 19.03
CA THR A 214 -0.36 31.59 18.64
C THR A 214 -0.34 30.71 17.39
N ALA A 215 0.81 30.60 16.71
CA ALA A 215 0.92 29.87 15.46
C ALA A 215 1.15 28.38 15.70
N ARG A 216 0.40 27.52 15.00
CA ARG A 216 0.58 26.06 15.03
C ARG A 216 1.55 25.64 13.93
N ASN A 217 2.71 25.14 14.33
CA ASN A 217 3.71 24.63 13.41
C ASN A 217 3.64 23.10 13.34
N GLU A 218 3.75 22.56 12.12
CA GLU A 218 3.78 21.13 11.86
C GLU A 218 4.97 20.78 10.96
N GLU A 219 5.76 19.79 11.37
CA GLU A 219 6.77 19.14 10.53
C GLU A 219 6.27 17.75 10.14
N TRP A 220 6.03 17.56 8.85
CA TRP A 220 5.59 16.30 8.26
C TRP A 220 6.80 15.60 7.65
N ARG A 221 7.05 14.36 8.09
CA ARG A 221 8.14 13.51 7.59
C ARG A 221 7.58 12.35 6.80
N TYR A 222 8.16 12.10 5.63
CA TYR A 222 7.79 11.02 4.72
C TYR A 222 8.84 9.91 4.73
N ALA A 223 8.51 8.79 4.08
CA ALA A 223 9.34 7.59 3.99
C ALA A 223 10.80 7.90 3.69
N GLY A 224 11.69 7.32 4.50
CA GLY A 224 13.14 7.49 4.38
C GLY A 224 13.66 8.89 4.73
N GLU A 225 12.83 9.76 5.34
CA GLU A 225 13.13 11.15 5.72
C GLU A 225 13.64 12.05 4.58
N ARG A 226 13.56 11.58 3.32
CA ARG A 226 14.02 12.32 2.14
C ARG A 226 13.13 13.51 1.84
N ARG A 227 11.82 13.37 2.03
CA ARG A 227 10.84 14.45 1.87
C ARG A 227 10.37 14.95 3.22
N LYS A 228 10.30 16.27 3.36
CA LYS A 228 9.75 16.96 4.53
C LYS A 228 8.87 18.12 4.09
N ALA A 229 7.79 18.36 4.81
CA ALA A 229 6.95 19.53 4.62
C ALA A 229 6.75 20.23 5.97
N PHE A 230 6.77 21.56 5.93
CA PHE A 230 6.61 22.40 7.11
C PHE A 230 5.39 23.27 6.88
N LEU A 231 4.46 23.20 7.83
CA LEU A 231 3.22 23.94 7.78
C LEU A 231 3.11 24.87 8.97
N THR A 232 2.52 26.03 8.73
CA THR A 232 2.09 26.96 9.78
C THR A 232 0.60 27.21 9.60
N ASP A 233 -0.18 27.00 10.66
CA ASP A 233 -1.64 27.14 10.67
C ASP A 233 -2.34 26.37 9.54
N GLY A 234 -1.79 25.19 9.21
CA GLY A 234 -2.32 24.29 8.18
C GLY A 234 -1.97 24.68 6.74
N ARG A 235 -1.04 25.62 6.54
CA ARG A 235 -0.56 26.08 5.23
C ARG A 235 0.90 25.74 5.02
N LEU A 236 1.24 25.24 3.83
CA LEU A 236 2.60 24.91 3.47
C LEU A 236 3.46 26.17 3.36
N VAL A 237 4.47 26.27 4.23
CA VAL A 237 5.44 27.38 4.23
C VAL A 237 6.78 26.96 3.63
N ARG A 238 7.13 25.68 3.72
CA ARG A 238 8.41 25.16 3.25
C ARG A 238 8.33 23.67 2.95
N ALA A 239 9.05 23.22 1.93
CA ALA A 239 9.19 21.81 1.64
C ALA A 239 10.63 21.48 1.22
N GLU A 240 11.09 20.30 1.61
CA GLU A 240 12.43 19.81 1.30
C GLU A 240 12.35 18.44 0.63
N GLU A 241 13.28 18.21 -0.30
CA GLU A 241 13.57 16.89 -0.85
C GLU A 241 15.08 16.67 -0.91
N ALA A 242 15.56 15.60 -0.27
CA ALA A 242 16.98 15.27 -0.13
C ALA A 242 17.82 16.47 0.40
N GLY A 243 17.24 17.28 1.29
CA GLY A 243 17.88 18.47 1.87
C GLY A 243 17.83 19.72 0.98
N THR A 244 17.21 19.66 -0.20
CA THR A 244 17.04 20.80 -1.11
C THR A 244 15.65 21.40 -0.94
N SER A 245 15.55 22.74 -0.87
CA SER A 245 14.26 23.42 -0.84
C SER A 245 13.52 23.24 -2.18
N LEU A 246 12.26 22.86 -2.11
CA LEU A 246 11.40 22.72 -3.30
C LEU A 246 10.56 23.97 -3.60
N LEU A 247 10.42 24.85 -2.61
CA LEU A 247 9.72 26.11 -2.75
C LEU A 247 10.74 27.25 -2.79
N PRO A 248 10.48 28.31 -3.59
CA PRO A 248 11.32 29.49 -3.65
C PRO A 248 11.38 30.24 -2.32
#